data_AF-A0A2R8CGP5-F1
#
_entry.id   AF-A0A2R8CGP5-F1
#
_cell.length_a   1.000
_cell.length_b   1.000
_cell.length_c   1.000
_cell.angle_alpha   90.00
_cell.angle_beta   90.00
_cell.angle_gamma   90.00
#
_symmetry.space_group_name_H-M   'P 1'
#
loop_
_entity.id
_entity.type
_entity.pdbx_description
1 polymer ?
#
loop_
_entity_poly.entity_id
_entity_poly.type
_entity_poly.pdbx_seq_one_letter_code
_entity_poly.pdbx_strand_id
1 'polypeptide(L)'
;MGLSRAQASKDLNSYINDHPEHIIYDKTAKTYVLGPKFEEHYTALDPSEYLDDLLSISRGGSAPTADWIVYQPDILATTVPGRGLSALTLRNVLLACEQGKELQISYQSMSSPDPEDRVIIPHALAHDGFRWHARALCSKDQVFKDFVLGRILKSTLGEQSDVDAGTDEDWHQTITLKIAPHPGLSENQRRIVELDYAMQDGIAEIQVRRCLLFYNLKRLGLDVDPNSRSPNEQQIILQNRDSLARAEV
;
A
#
# COMPACT_ATOMS: atom_id res chain seq x y z
N MET A 1 28.78 -4.60 -5.39
CA MET A 1 29.79 -5.68 -5.39
C MET A 1 29.41 -6.62 -6.52
N GLY A 2 30.25 -6.76 -7.55
CA GLY A 2 29.92 -7.57 -8.72
C GLY A 2 30.33 -9.03 -8.55
N LEU A 3 29.49 -9.96 -8.97
CA LEU A 3 29.80 -11.39 -9.10
C LEU A 3 30.91 -11.58 -10.16
N SER A 4 31.92 -12.41 -9.86
CA SER A 4 32.94 -12.76 -10.85
C SER A 4 32.38 -13.74 -11.89
N ARG A 5 32.90 -13.73 -13.13
CA ARG A 5 32.49 -14.68 -14.17
C ARG A 5 32.66 -16.14 -13.74
N ALA A 6 33.75 -16.44 -13.03
CA ALA A 6 34.03 -17.78 -12.54
C ALA A 6 32.98 -18.23 -11.51
N GLN A 7 32.60 -17.32 -10.61
CA GLN A 7 31.56 -17.61 -9.62
C GLN A 7 30.20 -17.80 -10.31
N ALA A 8 29.82 -16.91 -11.23
CA ALA A 8 28.56 -17.03 -11.98
C ALA A 8 28.46 -18.34 -12.78
N SER A 9 29.54 -18.75 -13.47
CA SER A 9 29.56 -20.04 -14.17
C SER A 9 29.46 -21.23 -13.22
N LYS A 10 30.09 -21.15 -12.04
CA LYS A 10 30.00 -22.20 -11.03
C LYS A 10 28.57 -22.35 -10.50
N ASP A 11 27.93 -21.23 -10.16
CA ASP A 11 26.58 -21.20 -9.62
C ASP A 11 25.56 -21.73 -10.65
N LEU A 12 25.68 -21.29 -11.90
CA LEU A 12 24.79 -21.72 -12.98
C LEU A 12 24.96 -23.22 -13.31
N ASN A 13 26.18 -23.75 -13.29
CA ASN A 13 26.41 -25.19 -13.45
C ASN A 13 25.89 -26.00 -12.26
N SER A 14 26.02 -25.49 -11.03
CA SER A 14 25.41 -26.14 -9.85
C SER A 14 23.90 -26.23 -10.03
N TYR A 15 23.26 -25.12 -10.38
CA TYR A 15 21.81 -25.08 -10.60
C TYR A 15 21.36 -26.08 -11.68
N ILE A 16 22.08 -26.19 -12.81
CA ILE A 16 21.75 -27.15 -13.87
C ILE A 16 21.86 -28.60 -13.38
N ASN A 17 22.89 -28.91 -12.58
CA ASN A 17 23.09 -30.25 -12.04
C ASN A 17 22.01 -30.63 -11.03
N ASP A 18 21.64 -29.67 -10.17
CA ASP A 18 20.64 -29.87 -9.12
C ASP A 18 19.21 -29.86 -9.70
N HIS A 19 18.99 -29.15 -10.81
CA HIS A 19 17.69 -28.98 -11.48
C HIS A 19 17.76 -29.24 -13.00
N PRO A 20 17.87 -30.51 -13.42
CA PRO A 20 17.87 -30.87 -14.83
C PRO A 20 16.63 -30.32 -15.55
N GLU A 21 16.82 -29.78 -16.75
CA GLU A 21 15.76 -29.23 -17.63
C GLU A 21 15.07 -27.95 -17.14
N HIS A 22 15.52 -27.32 -16.04
CA HIS A 22 15.02 -26.00 -15.63
C HIS A 22 15.55 -24.87 -16.53
N ILE A 23 16.83 -24.94 -16.94
CA ILE A 23 17.42 -24.03 -17.91
C ILE A 23 18.21 -24.81 -18.96
N ILE A 24 18.17 -24.34 -20.21
CA ILE A 24 18.79 -24.99 -21.36
C ILE A 24 19.66 -23.98 -22.09
N TYR A 25 20.84 -24.39 -22.54
CA TYR A 25 21.69 -23.54 -23.36
C TYR A 25 21.16 -23.49 -24.80
N ASP A 26 20.68 -22.32 -25.23
CA ASP A 26 20.30 -22.05 -26.61
C ASP A 26 21.56 -21.69 -27.41
N LYS A 27 21.93 -22.55 -28.36
CA LYS A 27 23.11 -22.38 -29.22
C LYS A 27 22.98 -21.22 -30.21
N THR A 28 21.75 -20.88 -30.62
CA THR A 28 21.46 -19.80 -31.57
C THR A 28 21.54 -18.45 -30.86
N ALA A 29 20.84 -18.33 -29.73
CA ALA A 29 20.86 -17.12 -28.90
C ALA A 29 22.16 -16.97 -28.09
N LYS A 30 22.96 -18.05 -27.98
CA LYS A 30 24.21 -18.13 -27.20
C LYS A 30 24.02 -17.74 -25.74
N THR A 31 22.88 -18.12 -25.16
CA THR A 31 22.49 -17.82 -23.77
C THR A 31 21.70 -18.98 -23.19
N TYR A 32 21.53 -19.00 -21.87
CA TYR A 32 20.60 -19.91 -21.20
C TYR A 32 19.17 -19.36 -21.29
N VAL A 33 18.22 -20.25 -21.58
CA VAL A 33 16.78 -19.96 -21.61
C VAL A 33 16.04 -20.89 -20.64
N LEU A 34 14.83 -20.51 -20.24
CA LEU A 34 13.98 -21.37 -19.41
C LEU A 34 13.65 -22.66 -20.17
N GLY A 35 13.78 -23.79 -19.48
CA GLY A 35 13.39 -25.09 -19.97
C GLY A 35 11.94 -25.44 -19.64
N PRO A 36 11.42 -26.56 -20.19
CA PRO A 36 10.00 -26.93 -20.07
C PRO A 36 9.59 -27.33 -18.65
N LYS A 37 10.55 -27.65 -17.78
CA LYS A 37 10.32 -28.03 -16.39
C LYS A 37 10.71 -26.92 -15.41
N PHE A 38 10.91 -25.71 -15.90
CA PHE A 38 11.28 -24.60 -15.02
C PHE A 38 10.20 -24.37 -13.98
N GLU A 39 10.61 -24.45 -12.72
CA GLU A 39 9.85 -24.03 -11.56
C GLU A 39 10.75 -23.14 -10.69
N GLU A 40 10.14 -22.16 -10.03
CA GLU A 40 10.83 -21.29 -9.07
C GLU A 40 11.39 -22.13 -7.91
N HIS A 41 12.70 -21.99 -7.62
CA HIS A 41 13.34 -22.87 -6.63
C HIS A 41 14.09 -22.14 -5.51
N TYR A 42 14.69 -20.98 -5.79
CA TYR A 42 15.43 -20.21 -4.77
C TYR A 42 14.67 -19.02 -4.21
N THR A 43 13.82 -18.40 -5.03
CA THR A 43 13.06 -17.21 -4.65
C THR A 43 11.73 -17.28 -5.38
N ALA A 44 10.64 -17.20 -4.62
CA ALA A 44 9.32 -17.06 -5.20
C ALA A 44 9.26 -15.72 -5.92
N LEU A 45 8.80 -15.74 -7.17
CA LEU A 45 8.62 -14.52 -7.95
C LEU A 45 7.21 -13.98 -7.65
N ASP A 46 7.14 -12.81 -7.04
CA ASP A 46 5.87 -12.08 -6.91
C ASP A 46 5.72 -11.10 -8.08
N PRO A 47 4.80 -11.34 -9.04
CA PRO A 47 4.56 -10.40 -10.14
C PRO A 47 4.17 -9.01 -9.65
N SER A 48 3.56 -8.88 -8.47
CA SER A 48 3.19 -7.58 -7.90
C SER A 48 4.40 -6.74 -7.56
N GLU A 49 5.49 -7.33 -7.05
CA GLU A 49 6.74 -6.61 -6.76
C GLU A 49 7.34 -6.01 -8.04
N TYR A 50 7.42 -6.79 -9.12
CA TYR A 50 7.89 -6.31 -10.41
C TYR A 50 7.04 -5.16 -10.97
N LEU A 51 5.71 -5.30 -10.90
CA LEU A 51 4.79 -4.29 -11.40
C LEU A 51 4.81 -3.01 -10.54
N ASP A 52 5.04 -3.12 -9.24
CA ASP A 52 5.19 -1.97 -8.34
C ASP A 52 6.46 -1.18 -8.64
N ASP A 53 7.57 -1.86 -8.96
CA ASP A 53 8.82 -1.22 -9.41
C ASP A 53 8.59 -0.45 -10.72
N LEU A 54 7.94 -1.08 -11.71
CA LEU A 54 7.59 -0.42 -12.98
C LEU A 54 6.68 0.79 -12.77
N LEU A 55 5.71 0.69 -11.84
CA LEU A 55 4.80 1.78 -11.48
C LEU A 55 5.54 2.93 -10.75
N SER A 56 6.56 2.62 -9.95
CA SER A 56 7.42 3.62 -9.33
C SER A 56 8.21 4.39 -10.39
N ILE A 57 8.81 3.67 -11.36
CA ILE A 57 9.54 4.27 -12.48
C ILE A 57 8.63 5.17 -13.31
N SER A 58 7.41 4.71 -13.64
CA SER A 58 6.46 5.49 -14.44
C SER A 58 6.01 6.79 -13.76
N ARG A 59 6.20 6.90 -12.44
CA ARG A 59 5.94 8.10 -11.64
C ARG A 59 7.17 9.00 -11.44
N GLY A 60 8.28 8.69 -12.11
CA GLY A 60 9.55 9.42 -11.99
C GLY A 60 10.35 9.06 -10.73
N GLY A 61 9.98 7.98 -10.03
CA GLY A 61 10.80 7.40 -8.98
C GLY A 61 12.05 6.74 -9.56
N SER A 62 13.08 6.59 -8.74
CA SER A 62 14.11 5.59 -9.01
C SER A 62 13.55 4.24 -8.59
N ALA A 63 13.50 3.25 -9.49
CA ALA A 63 13.56 1.88 -8.99
C ALA A 63 14.85 1.75 -8.15
N PRO A 64 14.90 0.87 -7.14
CA PRO A 64 16.19 0.32 -6.74
C PRO A 64 16.95 -0.03 -8.02
N THR A 65 18.26 0.06 -8.06
CA THR A 65 19.04 -0.61 -9.11
C THR A 65 18.83 -2.11 -8.94
N ALA A 66 17.65 -2.55 -9.32
CA ALA A 66 17.26 -3.88 -9.67
C ALA A 66 18.05 -4.14 -10.94
N ASP A 67 19.28 -4.61 -10.77
CA ASP A 67 20.14 -5.10 -11.86
C ASP A 67 19.46 -6.20 -12.71
N TRP A 68 18.22 -6.59 -12.37
CA TRP A 68 17.40 -7.61 -13.00
C TRP A 68 16.33 -7.08 -13.97
N ILE A 69 15.92 -5.79 -13.93
CA ILE A 69 15.05 -5.23 -14.99
C ILE A 69 15.92 -4.84 -16.19
N VAL A 70 16.26 -5.85 -16.99
CA VAL A 70 17.11 -5.69 -18.19
C VAL A 70 16.34 -4.99 -19.32
N TYR A 71 15.02 -5.17 -19.36
CA TYR A 71 14.12 -4.56 -20.33
C TYR A 71 13.00 -3.81 -19.63
N GLN A 72 12.86 -2.52 -19.94
CA GLN A 72 11.77 -1.69 -19.46
C GLN A 72 10.78 -1.44 -20.62
N PRO A 73 9.55 -1.98 -20.56
CA PRO A 73 8.53 -1.66 -21.55
C PRO A 73 8.08 -0.18 -21.44
N ASP A 74 7.33 0.29 -22.45
CA ASP A 74 6.62 1.57 -22.34
C ASP A 74 5.52 1.46 -21.28
N ILE A 75 5.52 2.36 -20.29
CA ILE A 75 4.69 2.28 -19.10
C ILE A 75 4.13 3.66 -18.78
N LEU A 76 2.82 3.72 -18.54
CA LEU A 76 2.11 4.92 -18.12
C LEU A 76 1.34 4.65 -16.82
N ALA A 77 1.25 5.68 -15.98
CA ALA A 77 0.37 5.67 -14.82
C ALA A 77 -0.54 6.90 -14.86
N THR A 78 -1.66 6.81 -14.16
CA THR A 78 -2.53 7.96 -13.96
C THR A 78 -1.81 9.07 -13.21
N THR A 79 -2.00 10.31 -13.66
CA THR A 79 -1.40 11.47 -13.01
C THR A 79 -1.98 11.65 -11.62
N VAL A 80 -1.12 11.58 -10.60
CA VAL A 80 -1.49 11.94 -9.23
C VAL A 80 -1.14 13.41 -9.02
N PRO A 81 -2.09 14.26 -8.56
CA PRO A 81 -1.81 15.65 -8.29
C PRO A 81 -0.65 15.80 -7.30
N GLY A 82 0.35 16.62 -7.65
CA GLY A 82 1.45 16.95 -6.74
C GLY A 82 0.90 17.52 -5.44
N ARG A 83 1.34 16.97 -4.30
CA ARG A 83 0.91 17.42 -2.98
C ARG A 83 2.08 18.08 -2.30
N GLY A 84 1.88 19.29 -1.79
CA GLY A 84 2.93 20.06 -1.11
C GLY A 84 3.38 19.33 0.15
N LEU A 85 4.46 18.57 0.06
CA LEU A 85 5.10 17.92 1.20
C LEU A 85 6.40 18.68 1.51
N SER A 86 6.49 19.22 2.72
CA SER A 86 7.71 19.86 3.19
C SER A 86 8.67 18.80 3.72
N ALA A 87 9.91 18.80 3.23
CA ALA A 87 10.97 17.93 3.74
C ALA A 87 11.21 18.15 5.24
N LEU A 88 11.08 19.40 5.71
CA LEU A 88 11.18 19.74 7.13
C LEU A 88 10.06 19.09 7.95
N THR A 89 8.82 19.17 7.45
CA THR A 89 7.66 18.54 8.10
C THR A 89 7.83 17.02 8.19
N LEU A 90 8.20 16.38 7.08
CA LEU A 90 8.43 14.93 7.06
C LEU A 90 9.52 14.53 8.07
N ARG A 91 10.66 15.24 8.07
CA ARG A 91 11.75 15.01 9.02
C ARG A 91 11.27 15.13 10.47
N ASN A 92 10.54 16.20 10.81
CA ASN A 92 10.09 16.43 12.18
C ASN A 92 9.07 15.37 12.62
N VAL A 93 8.17 14.94 11.74
CA VAL A 93 7.23 13.84 12.04
C VAL A 93 7.99 12.54 12.29
N LEU A 94 8.94 12.17 11.42
CA LEU A 94 9.73 10.96 11.58
C LEU A 94 10.54 10.96 12.89
N LEU A 95 11.20 12.08 13.22
CA LEU A 95 11.94 12.22 14.47
C LEU A 95 11.01 12.16 15.69
N ALA A 96 9.81 12.74 15.62
CA ALA A 96 8.84 12.67 16.69
C ALA A 96 8.34 11.23 16.91
N CYS A 97 8.07 10.48 15.83
CA CYS A 97 7.73 9.06 15.92
C CYS A 97 8.87 8.23 16.53
N GLU A 98 10.09 8.41 16.02
CA GLU A 98 11.26 7.64 16.45
C GLU A 98 11.62 7.91 17.93
N GLN A 99 11.49 9.16 18.38
CA GLN A 99 11.90 9.58 19.71
C GLN A 99 10.74 9.62 20.72
N GLY A 100 9.50 9.33 20.31
CA GLY A 100 8.33 9.47 21.18
C GLY A 100 8.11 10.90 21.68
N LYS A 101 8.24 11.89 20.80
CA LYS A 101 8.13 13.31 21.15
C LYS A 101 6.81 13.92 20.72
N GLU A 102 6.41 14.96 21.45
CA GLU A 102 5.37 15.86 20.99
C GLU A 102 5.82 16.59 19.72
N LEU A 103 4.85 16.92 18.88
CA LEU A 103 5.03 17.76 17.71
C LEU A 103 3.99 18.88 17.75
N GLN A 104 4.49 20.10 17.84
CA GLN A 104 3.68 21.31 17.70
C GLN A 104 3.51 21.58 16.20
N ILE A 105 2.27 21.64 15.73
CA ILE A 105 1.93 21.86 14.33
C ILE A 105 0.97 23.02 14.17
N SER A 106 1.09 23.74 13.06
CA SER A 106 0.03 24.63 12.57
C SER A 106 -0.70 23.91 11.44
N TYR A 107 -1.97 23.55 11.65
CA TYR A 107 -2.70 22.60 10.81
C TYR A 107 -3.93 23.21 10.15
N GLN A 108 -4.04 23.07 8.83
CA GLN A 108 -5.21 23.48 8.07
C GLN A 108 -6.25 22.35 8.02
N SER A 109 -7.34 22.46 8.80
CA SER A 109 -8.47 21.51 8.74
C SER A 109 -9.48 21.89 7.65
N MET A 110 -10.29 20.92 7.21
CA MET A 110 -11.50 21.18 6.42
C MET A 110 -12.67 21.67 7.30
N SER A 111 -12.63 21.38 8.60
CA SER A 111 -13.67 21.73 9.57
C SER A 111 -13.53 23.14 10.15
N SER A 112 -12.46 23.86 9.79
CA SER A 112 -12.12 25.15 10.37
C SER A 112 -11.68 26.10 9.25
N PRO A 113 -12.14 27.36 9.24
CA PRO A 113 -11.78 28.32 8.21
C PRO A 113 -10.29 28.69 8.27
N ASP A 114 -9.73 28.80 9.48
CA ASP A 114 -8.35 29.20 9.73
C ASP A 114 -7.48 28.02 10.19
N PRO A 115 -6.15 28.05 9.93
CA PRO A 115 -5.21 27.12 10.54
C PRO A 115 -5.28 27.16 12.07
N GLU A 116 -5.18 26.00 12.70
CA GLU A 116 -5.17 25.87 14.15
C GLU A 116 -3.85 25.27 14.62
N ASP A 117 -3.28 25.85 15.67
CA ASP A 117 -2.11 25.27 16.32
C ASP A 117 -2.53 24.10 17.21
N ARG A 118 -1.84 22.97 17.05
CA ARG A 118 -2.12 21.71 17.75
C ARG A 118 -0.84 21.09 18.25
N VAL A 119 -0.95 20.39 19.37
CA VAL A 119 0.07 19.44 19.82
C VAL A 119 -0.43 18.04 19.49
N ILE A 120 0.43 17.25 18.84
CA ILE A 120 0.17 15.86 18.49
C ILE A 120 1.36 15.01 18.94
N ILE A 121 1.11 13.74 19.27
CA ILE A 121 2.15 12.76 19.57
C ILE A 121 2.11 11.69 18.47
N PRO A 122 2.86 11.88 17.37
CA PRO A 122 2.84 10.94 16.26
C PRO A 122 3.64 9.69 16.62
N HIS A 123 3.17 8.54 16.14
CA HIS A 123 3.88 7.27 16.32
C HIS A 123 4.03 6.45 15.03
N ALA A 124 3.31 6.79 13.96
CA ALA A 124 3.40 6.09 12.69
C ALA A 124 3.01 6.95 11.48
N LEU A 125 3.33 6.43 10.29
CA LEU A 125 2.89 6.98 9.01
C LEU A 125 1.91 6.04 8.33
N ALA A 126 0.90 6.62 7.68
CA ALA A 126 -0.04 5.89 6.83
C ALA A 126 -0.19 6.55 5.46
N HIS A 127 -0.49 5.74 4.44
CA HIS A 127 -0.76 6.23 3.10
C HIS A 127 -2.16 5.79 2.66
N ASP A 128 -3.05 6.74 2.36
CA ASP A 128 -4.45 6.46 1.97
C ASP A 128 -4.61 6.09 0.48
N GLY A 129 -3.50 5.90 -0.23
CA GLY A 129 -3.46 5.72 -1.68
C GLY A 129 -3.29 7.03 -2.46
N PHE A 130 -3.42 8.18 -1.79
CA PHE A 130 -3.23 9.48 -2.39
C PHE A 130 -2.40 10.45 -1.53
N ARG A 131 -2.43 10.32 -0.21
CA ARG A 131 -1.93 11.27 0.80
C ARG A 131 -1.18 10.49 1.87
N TRP A 132 -0.07 11.08 2.32
CA TRP A 132 0.59 10.68 3.55
C TRP A 132 -0.05 11.33 4.76
N HIS A 133 -0.17 10.53 5.82
CA HIS A 133 -0.71 10.91 7.10
C HIS A 133 0.28 10.55 8.22
N ALA A 134 0.37 11.40 9.24
CA ALA A 134 0.89 11.01 10.53
C ALA A 134 -0.27 10.47 11.39
N ARG A 135 -0.15 9.24 11.89
CA ARG A 135 -1.03 8.72 12.93
C ARG A 135 -0.52 9.22 14.28
N ALA A 136 -1.38 9.91 15.02
CA ALA A 136 -0.97 10.58 16.25
C ALA A 136 -2.09 10.69 17.29
N LEU A 137 -1.74 10.66 18.57
CA LEU A 137 -2.64 11.12 19.63
C LEU A 137 -2.72 12.64 19.55
N CYS A 138 -3.93 13.20 19.53
CA CYS A 138 -4.11 14.64 19.58
C CYS A 138 -4.28 15.11 21.03
N SER A 139 -3.36 15.92 21.55
CA SER A 139 -3.39 16.35 22.96
C SER A 139 -4.66 17.13 23.32
N LYS A 140 -5.30 17.79 22.35
CA LYS A 140 -6.56 18.51 22.57
C LYS A 140 -7.76 17.56 22.72
N ASP A 141 -7.85 16.57 21.83
CA ASP A 141 -9.04 15.74 21.70
C ASP A 141 -8.89 14.38 22.41
N GLN A 142 -7.68 14.06 22.90
CA GLN A 142 -7.33 12.83 23.62
C GLN A 142 -7.72 11.55 22.86
N VAL A 143 -7.64 11.58 21.53
CA VAL A 143 -7.92 10.46 20.64
C VAL A 143 -6.84 10.33 19.56
N PHE A 144 -6.58 9.11 19.12
CA PHE A 144 -5.71 8.84 17.98
C PHE A 144 -6.43 9.16 16.68
N LYS A 145 -5.75 9.87 15.78
CA LYS A 145 -6.28 10.23 14.46
C LYS A 145 -5.18 10.53 13.46
N ASP A 146 -5.60 10.72 12.23
CA ASP A 146 -4.70 10.94 11.11
C ASP A 146 -4.57 12.42 10.76
N PHE A 147 -3.33 12.87 10.60
CA PHE A 147 -2.99 14.23 10.19
C PHE A 147 -2.31 14.21 8.82
N VAL A 148 -2.96 14.80 7.82
CA VAL A 148 -2.41 14.87 6.47
C VAL A 148 -1.14 15.71 6.46
N LEU A 149 -0.01 15.14 6.05
CA LEU A 149 1.27 15.84 6.11
C LEU A 149 1.27 17.13 5.27
N GLY A 150 0.64 17.10 4.09
CA GLY A 150 0.55 18.27 3.21
C GLY A 150 -0.35 19.40 3.72
N ARG A 151 -1.02 19.23 4.87
CA ARG A 151 -1.81 20.28 5.55
C ARG A 151 -1.10 20.88 6.76
N ILE A 152 0.09 20.39 7.10
CA ILE A 152 0.92 20.93 8.17
C ILE A 152 1.75 22.08 7.60
N LEU A 153 1.39 23.31 7.97
CA LEU A 153 2.04 24.54 7.48
C LEU A 153 3.36 24.81 8.19
N LYS A 154 3.43 24.49 9.49
CA LYS A 154 4.61 24.61 10.34
C LYS A 154 4.67 23.41 11.27
N SER A 155 5.89 22.98 11.60
CA SER A 155 6.12 21.91 12.58
C SER A 155 7.36 22.20 13.40
N THR A 156 7.27 21.97 14.71
CA THR A 156 8.36 22.13 15.67
C THR A 156 8.35 20.95 16.63
N LEU A 157 9.50 20.30 16.80
CA LEU A 157 9.65 19.23 17.79
C LEU A 157 9.46 19.80 19.20
N GLY A 158 8.66 19.12 20.00
CA GLY A 158 8.42 19.44 21.41
C GLY A 158 9.20 18.53 22.34
N GLU A 159 8.65 18.38 23.54
CA GLU A 159 9.23 17.60 24.63
C GLU A 159 8.98 16.09 24.45
N GLN A 160 9.62 15.30 25.30
CA GLN A 160 9.34 13.86 25.40
C GLN A 160 7.89 13.64 25.84
N SER A 161 7.24 12.65 25.24
CA SER A 161 5.91 12.18 25.65
C SER A 161 5.97 10.77 26.21
N ASP A 162 5.11 10.49 27.18
CA ASP A 162 4.91 9.16 27.77
C ASP A 162 3.70 8.43 27.17
N VAL A 163 3.11 8.96 26.08
CA VAL A 163 1.99 8.33 25.39
C VAL A 163 2.42 6.99 24.81
N ASP A 164 1.76 5.92 25.25
CA ASP A 164 1.98 4.57 24.72
C ASP A 164 1.22 4.38 23.39
N ALA A 165 1.98 4.26 22.30
CA ALA A 165 1.45 3.94 20.97
C ALA A 165 0.74 2.57 20.91
N GLY A 166 1.00 1.67 21.86
CA GLY A 166 0.29 0.41 22.02
C GLY A 166 -1.20 0.56 22.34
N THR A 167 -1.61 1.74 22.82
CA THR A 167 -3.01 2.05 23.16
C THR A 167 -3.85 2.52 21.96
N ASP A 168 -3.24 2.70 20.78
CA ASP A 168 -3.98 2.96 19.54
C ASP A 168 -4.58 1.65 19.00
N GLU A 169 -5.72 1.26 19.55
CA GLU A 169 -6.40 0.03 19.15
C GLU A 169 -6.72 -0.01 17.65
N ASP A 170 -7.11 1.12 17.06
CA ASP A 170 -7.44 1.18 15.63
C ASP A 170 -6.23 0.84 14.75
N TRP A 171 -5.04 1.24 15.19
CA TRP A 171 -3.79 1.00 14.49
C TRP A 171 -3.38 -0.48 14.58
N HIS A 172 -3.53 -1.09 15.75
CA HIS A 172 -3.07 -2.46 16.00
C HIS A 172 -4.10 -3.53 15.62
N GLN A 173 -5.39 -3.18 15.58
CA GLN A 173 -6.44 -4.12 15.19
C GLN A 173 -6.63 -4.18 13.67
N THR A 174 -6.86 -5.40 13.20
CA THR A 174 -7.19 -5.70 11.81
C THR A 174 -8.62 -6.21 11.75
N ILE A 175 -9.37 -5.73 10.77
CA ILE A 175 -10.72 -6.16 10.45
C ILE A 175 -10.76 -6.73 9.03
N THR A 176 -11.72 -7.62 8.79
CA THR A 176 -11.89 -8.28 7.49
C THR A 176 -13.05 -7.63 6.74
N LEU A 177 -12.77 -7.05 5.58
CA LEU A 177 -13.81 -6.64 4.64
C LEU A 177 -14.18 -7.83 3.77
N LYS A 178 -15.47 -8.17 3.69
CA LYS A 178 -15.97 -9.20 2.78
C LYS A 178 -16.65 -8.52 1.60
N ILE A 179 -15.97 -8.53 0.45
CA ILE A 179 -16.51 -7.97 -0.78
C ILE A 179 -17.10 -9.08 -1.66
N ALA A 180 -18.20 -8.77 -2.33
CA ALA A 180 -18.88 -9.69 -3.24
C ALA A 180 -19.35 -8.94 -4.51
N PRO A 181 -19.61 -9.62 -5.63
CA PRO A 181 -20.14 -8.98 -6.82
C PRO A 181 -21.51 -8.36 -6.55
N HIS A 182 -21.80 -7.23 -7.18
CA HIS A 182 -23.10 -6.58 -7.05
C HIS A 182 -24.22 -7.49 -7.57
N PRO A 183 -25.33 -7.68 -6.82
CA PRO A 183 -26.36 -8.66 -7.14
C PRO A 183 -27.12 -8.36 -8.44
N GLY A 184 -27.15 -7.09 -8.86
CA GLY A 184 -27.73 -6.66 -10.14
C GLY A 184 -26.89 -6.95 -11.39
N LEU A 185 -25.70 -7.56 -11.25
CA LEU A 185 -24.88 -7.96 -12.39
C LEU A 185 -25.39 -9.26 -13.02
N SER A 186 -25.27 -9.36 -14.35
CA SER A 186 -25.47 -10.63 -15.06
C SER A 186 -24.43 -11.67 -14.64
N GLU A 187 -24.72 -12.96 -14.85
CA GLU A 187 -23.81 -14.06 -14.52
C GLU A 187 -22.40 -13.87 -15.10
N ASN A 188 -22.32 -13.48 -16.38
CA ASN A 188 -21.03 -13.21 -17.03
C ASN A 188 -20.27 -12.05 -16.37
N GLN A 189 -20.97 -10.96 -16.01
CA GLN A 189 -20.34 -9.82 -15.35
C GLN A 189 -19.89 -10.17 -13.92
N ARG A 190 -20.68 -10.96 -13.18
CA ARG A 190 -20.27 -11.47 -11.87
C ARG A 190 -18.99 -12.28 -11.98
N ARG A 191 -18.88 -13.14 -13.00
CA ARG A 191 -17.67 -13.94 -13.23
C ARG A 191 -16.44 -13.09 -13.54
N ILE A 192 -16.60 -12.00 -14.30
CA ILE A 192 -15.52 -11.02 -14.53
C ILE A 192 -15.07 -10.40 -13.21
N VAL A 193 -16.01 -9.91 -12.39
CA VAL A 193 -15.70 -9.31 -11.08
C VAL A 193 -15.01 -10.31 -10.14
N GLU A 194 -15.46 -11.57 -10.13
CA GLU A 194 -14.82 -12.61 -9.33
C GLU A 194 -13.35 -12.82 -9.72
N LEU A 195 -13.02 -12.76 -11.03
CA LEU A 195 -11.65 -12.86 -11.51
C LEU A 195 -10.82 -11.62 -11.13
N ASP A 196 -11.37 -10.42 -11.34
CA ASP A 196 -10.68 -9.15 -11.07
C ASP A 196 -10.28 -8.99 -9.60
N TYR A 197 -11.09 -9.53 -8.68
CA TYR A 197 -10.87 -9.46 -7.24
C TYR A 197 -10.38 -10.78 -6.62
N ALA A 198 -10.03 -11.77 -7.43
CA ALA A 198 -9.58 -13.10 -6.99
C ALA A 198 -10.52 -13.74 -5.94
N MET A 199 -11.83 -13.60 -6.14
CA MET A 199 -12.85 -14.11 -5.23
C MET A 199 -12.89 -15.64 -5.23
N GLN A 200 -13.10 -16.21 -4.05
CA GLN A 200 -13.40 -17.64 -3.85
C GLN A 200 -14.85 -17.76 -3.41
N ASP A 201 -15.63 -18.61 -4.10
CA ASP A 201 -17.07 -18.79 -3.86
C ASP A 201 -17.86 -17.45 -3.84
N GLY A 202 -17.46 -16.51 -4.69
CA GLY A 202 -18.12 -15.20 -4.83
C GLY A 202 -17.76 -14.18 -3.75
N ILE A 203 -16.73 -14.44 -2.94
CA ILE A 203 -16.27 -13.55 -1.87
C ILE A 203 -14.76 -13.34 -1.96
N ALA A 204 -14.31 -12.10 -1.79
CA ALA A 204 -12.92 -11.79 -1.46
C ALA A 204 -12.84 -11.17 -0.07
N GLU A 205 -11.90 -11.67 0.73
CA GLU A 205 -11.63 -11.17 2.09
C GLU A 205 -10.40 -10.27 2.07
N ILE A 206 -10.56 -9.03 2.51
CA ILE A 206 -9.49 -8.01 2.53
C ILE A 206 -9.21 -7.64 3.98
N GLN A 207 -8.00 -7.93 4.44
CA GLN A 207 -7.53 -7.55 5.77
C GLN A 207 -7.13 -6.07 5.77
N VAL A 208 -7.76 -5.26 6.62
CA VAL A 208 -7.45 -3.84 6.74
C VAL A 208 -7.25 -3.44 8.21
N ARG A 209 -6.29 -2.55 8.48
CA ARG A 209 -6.19 -1.92 9.81
C ARG A 209 -7.43 -1.07 10.06
N ARG A 210 -7.98 -1.10 11.28
CA ARG A 210 -9.22 -0.39 11.61
C ARG A 210 -9.08 1.12 11.39
N CYS A 211 -7.92 1.70 11.67
CA CYS A 211 -7.61 3.11 11.39
C CYS A 211 -7.70 3.48 9.89
N LEU A 212 -7.57 2.50 9.00
CA LEU A 212 -7.64 2.69 7.55
C LEU A 212 -8.97 2.26 6.92
N LEU A 213 -9.96 1.85 7.72
CA LEU A 213 -11.25 1.38 7.23
C LEU A 213 -11.90 2.39 6.29
N PHE A 214 -12.07 3.63 6.76
CA PHE A 214 -12.71 4.71 6.01
C PHE A 214 -12.07 4.91 4.63
N TYR A 215 -10.73 4.94 4.56
CA TYR A 215 -10.02 5.13 3.30
C TYR A 215 -10.14 3.93 2.36
N ASN A 216 -10.12 2.70 2.89
CA ASN A 216 -10.32 1.49 2.09
C ASN A 216 -11.73 1.46 1.50
N LEU A 217 -12.76 1.75 2.29
CA LEU A 217 -14.13 1.82 1.80
C LEU A 217 -14.27 2.86 0.68
N LYS A 218 -13.72 4.06 0.89
CA LYS A 218 -13.75 5.12 -0.12
C LYS A 218 -13.00 4.76 -1.40
N ARG A 219 -11.84 4.11 -1.28
CA ARG A 219 -11.04 3.66 -2.43
C ARG A 219 -11.76 2.59 -3.25
N LEU A 220 -12.51 1.71 -2.59
CA LEU A 220 -13.31 0.67 -3.21
C LEU A 220 -14.70 1.16 -3.65
N GLY A 221 -15.04 2.43 -3.41
CA GLY A 221 -16.37 2.99 -3.67
C GLY A 221 -17.48 2.40 -2.80
N LEU A 222 -17.13 1.81 -1.65
CA LEU A 222 -18.02 1.18 -0.68
C LEU A 222 -18.41 2.13 0.47
N ASP A 223 -18.13 3.43 0.34
CA ASP A 223 -18.48 4.49 1.29
C ASP A 223 -19.89 5.06 1.08
N VAL A 224 -20.59 4.65 0.02
CA VAL A 224 -21.95 5.10 -0.32
C VAL A 224 -22.95 3.93 -0.30
N ASP A 225 -24.23 4.22 -0.53
CA ASP A 225 -25.24 3.18 -0.76
C ASP A 225 -24.92 2.44 -2.07
N PRO A 226 -24.86 1.10 -2.10
CA PRO A 226 -24.60 0.34 -3.31
C PRO A 226 -25.60 0.62 -4.44
N ASN A 227 -26.84 1.01 -4.13
CA ASN A 227 -27.88 1.34 -5.12
C ASN A 227 -27.79 2.78 -5.65
N SER A 228 -26.82 3.58 -5.18
CA SER A 228 -26.63 4.96 -5.65
C SER A 228 -26.08 5.06 -7.08
N ARG A 229 -25.56 3.94 -7.61
CA ARG A 229 -24.98 3.82 -8.96
C ARG A 229 -25.51 2.58 -9.64
N SER A 230 -25.35 2.51 -10.96
CA SER A 230 -25.72 1.28 -11.68
C SER A 230 -24.79 0.11 -11.29
N PRO A 231 -25.24 -1.15 -11.37
CA PRO A 231 -24.38 -2.30 -11.06
C PRO A 231 -23.07 -2.35 -11.87
N ASN A 232 -23.07 -1.81 -13.09
CA ASN A 232 -21.88 -1.76 -13.95
C ASN A 232 -20.82 -0.77 -13.44
N GLU A 233 -21.24 0.25 -12.71
CA GLU A 233 -20.37 1.25 -12.08
C GLU A 233 -20.00 0.85 -10.65
N GLN A 234 -20.95 0.27 -9.91
CA GLN A 234 -20.75 -0.29 -8.58
C GLN A 234 -20.69 -1.82 -8.67
N GLN A 235 -19.55 -2.34 -9.09
CA GLN A 235 -19.37 -3.75 -9.42
C GLN A 235 -19.28 -4.66 -8.19
N ILE A 236 -18.86 -4.10 -7.05
CA ILE A 236 -18.69 -4.82 -5.79
C ILE A 236 -19.56 -4.20 -4.69
N ILE A 237 -19.94 -5.03 -3.72
CA ILE A 237 -20.66 -4.61 -2.51
C ILE A 237 -19.94 -5.14 -1.26
N LEU A 238 -20.19 -4.47 -0.13
CA LEU A 238 -19.69 -4.89 1.17
C LEU A 238 -20.74 -5.78 1.86
N GLN A 239 -20.44 -7.07 1.99
CA GLN A 239 -21.38 -8.05 2.52
C GLN A 239 -21.56 -7.92 4.04
N ASN A 240 -20.51 -7.52 4.76
CA ASN A 240 -20.48 -7.52 6.22
C ASN A 240 -20.58 -6.11 6.84
N ARG A 241 -21.28 -5.18 6.19
CA ARG A 241 -21.38 -3.76 6.62
C ARG A 241 -21.87 -3.60 8.06
N ASP A 242 -22.88 -4.36 8.47
CA ASP A 242 -23.44 -4.30 9.83
C ASP A 242 -22.45 -4.76 10.91
N SER A 243 -21.56 -5.70 10.57
CA SER A 243 -20.51 -6.16 11.50
C SER A 243 -19.42 -5.12 11.70
N LEU A 244 -19.22 -4.25 10.71
CA LEU A 244 -18.19 -3.20 10.72
C LEU A 244 -18.69 -1.92 11.40
N ALA A 245 -19.97 -1.57 11.26
CA ALA A 245 -20.57 -0.43 11.97
C ALA A 245 -20.51 -0.58 13.50
N ARG A 246 -20.47 -1.82 14.01
CA ARG A 246 -20.27 -2.10 15.45
C ARG A 246 -18.83 -1.94 15.92
N ALA A 247 -17.87 -1.84 15.00
CA ALA A 247 -16.46 -1.59 15.28
C ALA A 247 -16.10 -0.08 15.23
N GLU A 248 -17.05 0.78 14.87
CA GLU A 248 -16.91 2.26 14.87
C GLU A 248 -17.44 2.90 16.18
N VAL A 249 -17.65 2.12 17.25
CA VAL A 249 -18.10 2.59 18.59
C VAL A 249 -16.96 2.51 19.59
#